data_AF-A0A929F6E8-F1
#
_entry.id   AF-A0A929F6E8-F1
#
_cell.length_a   1.000
_cell.length_b   1.000
_cell.length_c   1.000
_cell.angle_alpha   90.00
_cell.angle_beta   90.00
_cell.angle_gamma   90.00
#
_symmetry.space_group_name_H-M   'P 1'
#
loop_
_entity.id
_entity.type
_entity.pdbx_description
1 polymer ?
#
loop_
_entity_poly.entity_id
_entity_poly.type
_entity_poly.pdbx_seq_one_letter_code
_entity_poly.pdbx_strand_id
1 'polypeptide(L)'
;KVEIKDATYLWGKDTGATQKIIKEELADNKIRIAQIGPAGENLVRFANIVNELKHFNGRNGLGAVMGSKKLKAIAVRGTKPIELYNKERVSQVTKEITKRVMDNPLSRGLRELGTPAVVRGFYEAGCLPSYNWTTGYFKEGENLTAETYNKTILKSTKGCYACPIRCKRVVEINEPGLKVDPAYGGPEYETITSLGSICGISDLKYIAKANELCNKYTMDTISAGMVIAFAMQCYQEGLLTKKDTGGIELTFGNKEAMLKMIEKIAHREGLGDLLSQGSYFAAQKIGKGAEKFIHQVKGQEIPMHDPRIKTGVG
;
A
#
# COMPACT_ATOMS: atom_id res chain seq x y z
N LYS A 1 1.24 17.21 28.23
CA LYS A 1 2.40 16.37 28.61
C LYS A 1 3.03 15.84 27.33
N VAL A 2 4.35 15.93 27.18
CA VAL A 2 5.11 15.32 26.08
C VAL A 2 6.25 14.57 26.73
N GLU A 3 6.46 13.31 26.35
CA GLU A 3 7.50 12.45 26.91
C GLU A 3 8.05 11.52 25.82
N ILE A 4 9.34 11.16 25.94
CA ILE A 4 9.98 10.13 25.14
C ILE A 4 10.03 8.88 26.01
N LYS A 5 9.54 7.75 25.49
CA LYS A 5 9.54 6.47 26.18
C LYS A 5 10.46 5.49 25.46
N ASP A 6 11.07 4.58 26.21
CA ASP A 6 11.72 3.42 25.61
C ASP A 6 10.69 2.62 24.80
N ALA A 7 11.12 2.13 23.64
CA ALA A 7 10.31 1.33 22.75
C ALA A 7 11.06 0.06 22.30
N THR A 8 12.12 -0.32 23.02
CA THR A 8 12.96 -1.49 22.67
C THR A 8 12.13 -2.76 22.59
N TYR A 9 11.17 -2.93 23.50
CA TYR A 9 10.24 -4.06 23.52
C TYR A 9 9.20 -4.03 22.38
N LEU A 10 9.04 -2.91 21.67
CA LEU A 10 8.17 -2.79 20.49
C LEU A 10 8.93 -3.01 19.18
N TRP A 11 10.25 -2.87 19.20
CA TRP A 11 11.09 -3.02 18.01
C TRP A 11 11.00 -4.44 17.45
N GLY A 12 10.87 -4.58 16.14
CA GLY A 12 10.65 -5.85 15.44
C GLY A 12 9.18 -6.29 15.35
N LYS A 13 8.27 -5.66 16.10
CA LYS A 13 6.84 -6.01 16.06
C LYS A 13 6.15 -5.36 14.86
N ASP A 14 5.17 -6.07 14.29
CA ASP A 14 4.27 -5.49 13.29
C ASP A 14 3.42 -4.35 13.87
N THR A 15 2.78 -3.60 12.98
CA THR A 15 2.00 -2.41 13.34
C THR A 15 0.78 -2.71 14.19
N GLY A 16 0.14 -3.87 14.02
CA GLY A 16 -1.01 -4.28 14.82
C GLY A 16 -0.64 -4.58 16.26
N ALA A 17 0.40 -5.39 16.45
CA ALA A 17 0.95 -5.70 17.76
C ALA A 17 1.46 -4.45 18.47
N THR A 18 2.22 -3.60 17.77
CA THR A 18 2.73 -2.32 18.30
C THR A 18 1.59 -1.42 18.78
N GLN A 19 0.57 -1.21 17.95
CA GLN A 19 -0.59 -0.39 18.30
C GLN A 19 -1.35 -0.94 19.51
N LYS A 20 -1.54 -2.26 19.58
CA LYS A 20 -2.23 -2.91 20.68
C LYS A 20 -1.50 -2.65 22.01
N ILE A 21 -0.20 -2.93 22.05
CA ILE A 21 0.63 -2.77 23.25
C ILE A 21 0.60 -1.32 23.74
N ILE A 22 0.82 -0.35 22.84
CA ILE A 22 0.80 1.08 23.21
C ILE A 22 -0.56 1.49 23.80
N LYS A 23 -1.68 1.02 23.22
CA LYS A 23 -3.02 1.36 23.72
C LYS A 23 -3.32 0.71 25.08
N GLU A 24 -2.84 -0.51 25.30
CA GLU A 24 -2.96 -1.22 26.58
C GLU A 24 -2.13 -0.54 27.68
N GLU A 25 -0.87 -0.21 27.41
CA GLU A 25 0.02 0.46 28.38
C GLU A 25 -0.46 1.86 28.78
N LEU A 26 -1.09 2.57 27.85
CA LEU A 26 -1.61 3.92 28.10
C LEU A 26 -3.07 3.90 28.59
N ALA A 27 -3.72 2.72 28.60
CA ALA A 27 -5.10 2.51 29.02
C ALA A 27 -6.13 3.52 28.41
N ASP A 28 -5.90 3.99 27.17
CA ASP A 28 -6.79 4.95 26.49
C ASP A 28 -6.98 4.59 25.01
N ASN A 29 -8.17 4.08 24.69
CA ASN A 29 -8.57 3.71 23.32
C ASN A 29 -8.75 4.89 22.35
N LYS A 30 -8.76 6.14 22.86
CA LYS A 30 -8.86 7.37 22.04
C LYS A 30 -7.50 7.88 21.58
N ILE A 31 -6.40 7.26 22.00
CA ILE A 31 -5.05 7.56 21.50
C ILE A 31 -4.96 7.21 20.03
N ARG A 32 -4.33 8.11 19.26
CA ARG A 32 -4.01 7.91 17.85
C ARG A 32 -2.52 7.71 17.67
N ILE A 33 -2.14 6.71 16.89
CA ILE A 33 -0.75 6.27 16.78
C ILE A 33 -0.30 6.38 15.32
N ALA A 34 0.80 7.09 15.09
CA ALA A 34 1.57 7.03 13.86
C ALA A 34 2.82 6.18 14.12
N GLN A 35 3.10 5.18 13.29
CA GLN A 35 4.12 4.17 13.60
C GLN A 35 4.76 3.58 12.35
N ILE A 36 5.90 2.91 12.56
CA ILE A 36 6.58 2.07 11.58
C ILE A 36 6.50 0.59 11.99
N GLY A 37 6.53 -0.29 10.99
CA GLY A 37 6.75 -1.72 11.14
C GLY A 37 8.18 -2.11 10.77
N PRO A 38 8.45 -3.42 10.64
CA PRO A 38 9.78 -3.96 10.30
C PRO A 38 10.47 -3.30 9.10
N ALA A 39 9.75 -2.92 8.04
CA ALA A 39 10.40 -2.30 6.88
C ALA A 39 10.98 -0.92 7.20
N GLY A 40 10.32 -0.13 8.06
CA GLY A 40 10.85 1.15 8.53
C GLY A 40 12.06 0.96 9.43
N GLU A 41 12.00 0.00 10.36
CA GLU A 41 13.10 -0.36 11.26
C GLU A 41 14.34 -0.82 10.50
N ASN A 42 14.11 -1.60 9.44
CA ASN A 42 15.15 -2.10 8.55
C ASN A 42 15.53 -1.09 7.46
N LEU A 43 15.03 0.14 7.48
CA LEU A 43 15.41 1.19 6.51
C LEU A 43 15.13 0.82 5.04
N VAL A 44 14.08 0.04 4.75
CA VAL A 44 13.63 -0.20 3.36
C VAL A 44 13.33 1.15 2.71
N ARG A 45 13.89 1.45 1.53
CA ARG A 45 13.86 2.82 0.97
C ARG A 45 12.47 3.34 0.68
N PHE A 46 11.50 2.45 0.50
CA PHE A 46 10.09 2.76 0.31
C PHE A 46 9.23 2.35 1.52
N ALA A 47 9.83 2.30 2.72
CA ALA A 47 9.08 2.18 3.96
C ALA A 47 8.26 3.45 4.24
N ASN A 48 7.06 3.25 4.78
CA ASN A 48 6.10 4.31 5.02
C ASN A 48 5.76 4.46 6.50
N ILE A 49 4.92 5.45 6.83
CA ILE A 49 4.39 5.64 8.18
C ILE A 49 2.90 5.39 8.14
N VAL A 50 2.40 4.56 9.06
CA VAL A 50 0.98 4.23 9.16
C VAL A 50 0.34 4.87 10.39
N ASN A 51 -0.87 5.39 10.22
CA ASN A 51 -1.78 5.78 11.27
C ASN A 51 -2.99 4.84 11.34
N GLU A 52 -3.32 4.36 12.54
CA GLU A 52 -4.45 3.45 12.82
C GLU A 52 -4.55 2.25 11.84
N LEU A 53 -3.41 1.66 11.51
CA LEU A 53 -3.20 0.47 10.65
C LEU A 53 -3.58 0.58 9.16
N LYS A 54 -4.17 1.68 8.72
CA LYS A 54 -4.74 1.79 7.35
C LYS A 54 -4.67 3.18 6.71
N HIS A 55 -4.10 4.17 7.39
CA HIS A 55 -3.91 5.52 6.87
C HIS A 55 -2.43 5.79 6.69
N PHE A 56 -1.96 5.89 5.44
CA PHE A 56 -0.53 5.88 5.14
C PHE A 56 -0.05 7.25 4.66
N ASN A 57 1.07 7.69 5.22
CA ASN A 57 1.98 8.56 4.48
C ASN A 57 2.88 7.65 3.63
N GLY A 58 2.34 7.29 2.46
CA GLY A 58 2.65 6.02 1.80
C GLY A 58 3.95 5.95 1.02
N ARG A 59 4.54 7.07 0.58
CA ARG A 59 5.68 7.08 -0.36
C ARG A 59 6.84 7.93 0.16
N ASN A 60 7.96 7.93 -0.58
CA ASN A 60 9.17 8.72 -0.32
C ASN A 60 10.04 8.25 0.85
N GLY A 61 9.82 7.05 1.40
CA GLY A 61 10.74 6.47 2.38
C GLY A 61 10.72 7.12 3.76
N LEU A 62 9.67 7.89 4.10
CA LEU A 62 9.59 8.55 5.41
C LEU A 62 9.59 7.56 6.58
N GLY A 63 9.13 6.33 6.36
CA GLY A 63 9.24 5.25 7.35
C GLY A 63 10.70 4.87 7.64
N ALA A 64 11.55 4.83 6.61
CA ALA A 64 12.99 4.58 6.79
C ALA A 64 13.68 5.77 7.49
N VAL A 65 13.26 7.00 7.21
CA VAL A 65 13.77 8.17 7.94
C VAL A 65 13.39 8.09 9.42
N MET A 66 12.15 7.72 9.73
CA MET A 66 11.68 7.52 11.10
C MET A 66 12.45 6.38 11.81
N GLY A 67 12.68 5.26 11.12
CA GLY A 67 13.48 4.14 11.61
C GLY A 67 14.94 4.46 11.84
N SER A 68 15.59 5.26 10.97
CA SER A 68 16.99 5.68 11.15
C SER A 68 17.20 6.55 12.40
N LYS A 69 16.13 7.18 12.89
CA LYS A 69 16.11 7.93 14.15
C LYS A 69 15.72 7.07 15.36
N LYS A 70 15.60 5.75 15.19
CA LYS A 70 15.15 4.79 16.21
C LYS A 70 13.80 5.18 16.84
N LEU A 71 12.92 5.81 16.05
CA LEU A 71 11.60 6.24 16.51
C LEU A 71 10.55 5.23 16.03
N LYS A 72 10.04 4.38 16.94
CA LYS A 72 9.05 3.35 16.59
C LYS A 72 7.65 3.90 16.32
N ALA A 73 7.19 4.83 17.15
CA ALA A 73 5.84 5.36 17.09
C ALA A 73 5.74 6.75 17.74
N ILE A 74 4.70 7.48 17.35
CA ILE A 74 4.22 8.71 17.99
C ILE A 74 2.76 8.46 18.38
N ALA A 75 2.49 8.46 19.69
CA ALA A 75 1.16 8.28 20.26
C ALA A 75 0.62 9.63 20.76
N VAL A 76 -0.55 10.04 20.30
CA VAL A 76 -1.12 11.36 20.58
C VAL A 76 -2.52 11.24 21.17
N ARG A 77 -2.76 11.99 22.26
CA ARG A 77 -4.08 12.22 22.85
C ARG A 77 -4.36 13.72 22.97
N GLY A 78 -5.33 14.20 22.19
CA GLY A 78 -5.83 15.58 22.28
C GLY A 78 -7.23 15.63 22.90
N THR A 79 -7.42 16.48 23.92
CA THR A 79 -8.72 16.71 24.58
C THR A 79 -9.19 18.17 24.53
N LYS A 80 -8.30 19.09 24.15
CA LYS A 80 -8.62 20.51 24.08
C LYS A 80 -9.54 20.78 22.89
N PRO A 81 -10.54 21.66 23.04
CA PRO A 81 -11.34 22.12 21.91
C PRO A 81 -10.46 22.90 20.93
N ILE A 82 -10.84 22.89 19.66
CA ILE A 82 -10.26 23.79 18.65
C ILE A 82 -11.08 25.08 18.70
N GLU A 83 -10.43 26.18 19.04
CA GLU A 83 -11.06 27.50 19.00
C GLU A 83 -11.18 27.98 17.56
N LEU A 84 -12.39 28.39 17.17
CA LEU A 84 -12.68 28.90 15.84
C LEU A 84 -13.06 30.37 15.98
N TYR A 85 -12.48 31.21 15.12
CA TYR A 85 -12.79 32.64 15.06
C TYR A 85 -14.28 32.91 14.83
N ASN A 86 -14.92 32.16 13.92
CA ASN A 86 -16.35 32.27 13.63
C ASN A 86 -16.98 30.88 13.47
N LYS A 87 -17.62 30.37 14.53
CA LYS A 87 -18.16 29.01 14.59
C LYS A 87 -19.36 28.83 13.66
N GLU A 88 -20.22 29.85 13.58
CA GLU A 88 -21.43 29.87 12.75
C GLU A 88 -21.06 29.76 11.28
N ARG A 89 -20.07 30.55 10.82
CA ARG A 89 -19.61 30.53 9.44
C ARG A 89 -18.96 29.19 9.08
N VAL A 90 -18.13 28.63 9.95
CA VAL A 90 -17.54 27.30 9.72
C VAL A 90 -18.64 26.23 9.61
N SER A 91 -19.67 26.29 10.45
CA SER A 91 -20.81 25.37 10.38
C SER A 91 -21.58 25.49 9.06
N GLN A 92 -21.87 26.72 8.61
CA GLN A 92 -22.53 26.97 7.32
C GLN A 92 -21.72 26.40 6.15
N VAL A 93 -20.42 26.74 6.07
CA VAL A 93 -19.52 26.25 5.02
C VAL A 93 -19.42 24.72 5.03
N THR A 94 -19.35 24.11 6.21
CA THR A 94 -19.31 22.64 6.34
C THR A 94 -20.57 22.00 5.77
N LYS A 95 -21.76 22.56 6.04
CA LYS A 95 -23.03 22.06 5.49
C LYS A 95 -23.09 22.22 3.97
N GLU A 96 -22.70 23.37 3.46
CA GLU A 96 -22.65 23.65 2.01
C GLU A 96 -21.71 22.69 1.27
N ILE A 97 -20.47 22.53 1.76
CA ILE A 97 -19.48 21.62 1.18
C ILE A 97 -19.98 20.18 1.27
N THR A 98 -20.51 19.76 2.42
CA THR A 98 -21.03 18.39 2.58
C THR A 98 -22.13 18.11 1.57
N LYS A 99 -23.07 19.04 1.38
CA LYS A 99 -24.13 18.91 0.37
C LYS A 99 -23.52 18.77 -1.03
N ARG A 100 -22.64 19.69 -1.44
CA ARG A 100 -21.98 19.65 -2.76
C ARG A 100 -21.23 18.36 -3.02
N VAL A 101 -20.50 17.85 -2.01
CA VAL A 101 -19.77 16.59 -2.10
C VAL A 101 -20.73 15.41 -2.26
N MET A 102 -21.84 15.37 -1.52
CA MET A 102 -22.82 14.28 -1.64
C MET A 102 -23.63 14.35 -2.95
N ASP A 103 -23.84 15.55 -3.50
CA ASP A 103 -24.52 15.76 -4.78
C ASP A 103 -23.62 15.45 -5.99
N ASN A 104 -22.29 15.44 -5.80
CA ASN A 104 -21.31 15.14 -6.85
C ASN A 104 -21.27 13.62 -7.20
N PRO A 105 -21.47 13.23 -8.48
CA PRO A 105 -21.46 11.82 -8.89
C PRO A 105 -20.15 11.08 -8.61
N LEU A 106 -18.99 11.71 -8.79
CA LEU A 106 -17.69 11.09 -8.54
C LEU A 106 -17.48 10.78 -7.05
N SER A 107 -17.96 11.67 -6.18
CA SER A 107 -17.93 11.47 -4.73
C SER A 107 -18.84 10.32 -4.30
N ARG A 108 -20.02 10.16 -4.92
CA ARG A 108 -20.88 8.98 -4.72
C ARG A 108 -20.21 7.71 -5.23
N GLY A 109 -19.59 7.74 -6.40
CA GLY A 109 -18.80 6.62 -6.92
C GLY A 109 -17.69 6.17 -5.97
N LEU A 110 -16.92 7.11 -5.41
CA LEU A 110 -15.91 6.82 -4.39
C LEU A 110 -16.50 6.25 -3.09
N ARG A 111 -17.71 6.68 -2.71
CA ARG A 111 -18.41 6.12 -1.54
C ARG A 111 -18.84 4.68 -1.79
N GLU A 112 -19.43 4.40 -2.94
CA GLU A 112 -20.00 3.10 -3.28
C GLU A 112 -18.91 2.08 -3.61
N LEU A 113 -17.99 2.44 -4.51
CA LEU A 113 -17.01 1.53 -5.09
C LEU A 113 -15.59 1.71 -4.53
N GLY A 114 -15.31 2.83 -3.86
CA GLY A 114 -13.96 3.18 -3.44
C GLY A 114 -13.08 3.59 -4.62
N THR A 115 -11.77 3.70 -4.39
CA THR A 115 -10.81 3.89 -5.49
C THR A 115 -10.76 2.73 -6.49
N PRO A 116 -11.06 1.45 -6.14
CA PRO A 116 -11.11 0.37 -7.13
C PRO A 116 -12.02 0.62 -8.34
N ALA A 117 -12.95 1.58 -8.25
CA ALA A 117 -13.79 2.03 -9.38
C ALA A 117 -12.99 2.39 -10.64
N VAL A 118 -11.73 2.82 -10.48
CA VAL A 118 -10.86 3.21 -11.59
C VAL A 118 -10.41 2.02 -12.45
N VAL A 119 -10.36 0.81 -11.88
CA VAL A 119 -9.83 -0.38 -12.59
C VAL A 119 -10.59 -0.65 -13.88
N ARG A 120 -11.93 -0.62 -13.85
CA ARG A 120 -12.76 -0.90 -15.03
C ARG A 120 -12.47 0.04 -16.18
N GLY A 121 -12.48 1.35 -15.92
CA GLY A 121 -12.23 2.36 -16.96
C GLY A 121 -10.84 2.20 -17.59
N PHE A 122 -9.83 1.80 -16.82
CA PHE A 122 -8.48 1.58 -17.33
C PHE A 122 -8.37 0.28 -18.12
N TYR A 123 -9.00 -0.78 -17.63
CA TYR A 123 -9.06 -2.07 -18.30
C TYR A 123 -9.75 -1.96 -19.68
N GLU A 124 -10.94 -1.33 -19.73
CA GLU A 124 -11.72 -1.16 -20.96
C GLU A 124 -11.03 -0.21 -21.96
N ALA A 125 -10.30 0.79 -21.47
CA ALA A 125 -9.52 1.69 -22.32
C ALA A 125 -8.18 1.08 -22.80
N GLY A 126 -7.84 -0.16 -22.40
CA GLY A 126 -6.57 -0.80 -22.76
C GLY A 126 -5.35 -0.12 -22.14
N CYS A 127 -5.51 0.52 -20.98
CA CYS A 127 -4.49 1.28 -20.28
C CYS A 127 -4.29 0.85 -18.82
N LEU A 128 -4.67 -0.37 -18.47
CA LEU A 128 -4.40 -0.99 -17.17
C LEU A 128 -2.95 -1.53 -17.16
N PRO A 129 -2.01 -0.89 -16.45
CA PRO A 129 -0.61 -1.28 -16.50
C PRO A 129 -0.40 -2.71 -16.01
N SER A 130 0.33 -3.50 -16.80
CA SER A 130 0.45 -4.94 -16.58
C SER A 130 1.82 -5.48 -16.94
N TYR A 131 2.23 -6.55 -16.26
CA TYR A 131 3.50 -7.26 -16.48
C TYR A 131 4.70 -6.31 -16.52
N ASN A 132 4.97 -5.63 -15.40
CA ASN A 132 6.01 -4.60 -15.28
C ASN A 132 5.94 -3.55 -16.41
N TRP A 133 4.76 -2.96 -16.67
CA TRP A 133 4.52 -1.93 -17.68
C TRP A 133 4.79 -2.31 -19.15
N THR A 134 4.99 -3.59 -19.46
CA THR A 134 5.17 -4.04 -20.85
C THR A 134 3.91 -3.89 -21.69
N THR A 135 2.72 -3.88 -21.07
CA THR A 135 1.44 -3.71 -21.76
C THR A 135 0.38 -3.02 -20.89
N GLY A 136 -0.59 -2.36 -21.52
CA GLY A 136 -1.81 -1.83 -20.89
C GLY A 136 -3.00 -2.80 -20.91
N TYR A 137 -2.80 -4.01 -21.46
CA TYR A 137 -3.83 -5.04 -21.58
C TYR A 137 -3.57 -6.20 -20.61
N PHE A 138 -4.60 -6.59 -19.87
CA PHE A 138 -4.60 -7.75 -18.98
C PHE A 138 -5.89 -8.52 -19.15
N LYS A 139 -5.82 -9.72 -19.73
CA LYS A 139 -7.00 -10.52 -20.08
C LYS A 139 -7.92 -10.77 -18.88
N GLU A 140 -7.34 -10.96 -17.71
CA GLU A 140 -8.05 -11.22 -16.45
C GLU A 140 -8.41 -9.93 -15.68
N GLY A 141 -8.31 -8.75 -16.31
CA GLY A 141 -8.56 -7.45 -15.67
C GLY A 141 -9.96 -7.29 -15.08
N GLU A 142 -10.96 -7.96 -15.64
CA GLU A 142 -12.33 -7.98 -15.12
C GLU A 142 -12.40 -8.52 -13.67
N ASN A 143 -11.49 -9.44 -13.31
CA ASN A 143 -11.41 -10.00 -11.95
C ASN A 143 -10.93 -8.98 -10.91
N LEU A 144 -10.30 -7.89 -11.35
CA LEU A 144 -9.75 -6.85 -10.48
C LEU A 144 -10.70 -5.66 -10.29
N THR A 145 -11.84 -5.66 -10.96
CA THR A 145 -12.79 -4.54 -10.95
C THR A 145 -13.46 -4.35 -9.58
N ALA A 146 -13.99 -3.15 -9.33
CA ALA A 146 -14.70 -2.85 -8.09
C ALA A 146 -15.94 -3.73 -7.88
N GLU A 147 -16.60 -4.15 -8.97
CA GLU A 147 -17.75 -5.04 -8.91
C GLU A 147 -17.34 -6.43 -8.39
N THR A 148 -16.25 -6.99 -8.93
CA THR A 148 -15.71 -8.27 -8.44
C THR A 148 -15.23 -8.12 -7.00
N TYR A 149 -14.51 -7.05 -6.68
CA TYR A 149 -14.06 -6.73 -5.33
C TYR A 149 -15.21 -6.71 -4.32
N ASN A 150 -16.28 -5.98 -4.63
CA ASN A 150 -17.42 -5.80 -3.74
C ASN A 150 -18.20 -7.11 -3.54
N LYS A 151 -18.27 -7.96 -4.57
CA LYS A 151 -18.94 -9.27 -4.50
C LYS A 151 -18.13 -10.33 -3.75
N THR A 152 -16.80 -10.19 -3.68
CA THR A 152 -15.92 -11.29 -3.25
C THR A 152 -15.22 -11.05 -1.92
N ILE A 153 -14.62 -9.87 -1.71
CA ILE A 153 -13.73 -9.64 -0.56
C ILE A 153 -14.17 -8.49 0.34
N LEU A 154 -15.10 -7.64 -0.10
CA LEU A 154 -15.58 -6.52 0.70
C LEU A 154 -16.41 -7.01 1.90
N LYS A 155 -15.97 -6.64 3.11
CA LYS A 155 -16.74 -6.83 4.34
C LYS A 155 -17.59 -5.62 4.68
N SER A 156 -17.00 -4.42 4.62
CA SER A 156 -17.68 -3.17 4.99
C SER A 156 -16.93 -1.94 4.47
N THR A 157 -17.50 -0.75 4.67
CA THR A 157 -16.86 0.53 4.35
C THR A 157 -16.66 1.39 5.59
N LYS A 158 -15.61 2.21 5.58
CA LYS A 158 -15.27 3.16 6.65
C LYS A 158 -14.91 4.52 6.06
N GLY A 159 -14.78 5.52 6.92
CA GLY A 159 -14.31 6.85 6.54
C GLY A 159 -13.13 7.30 7.37
N CYS A 160 -12.38 8.27 6.84
CA CYS A 160 -11.50 9.10 7.63
C CYS A 160 -12.35 9.98 8.58
N TYR A 161 -11.69 10.61 9.56
CA TYR A 161 -12.36 11.51 10.49
C TYR A 161 -13.18 12.58 9.77
N ALA A 162 -14.45 12.74 10.18
CA ALA A 162 -15.43 13.72 9.65
C ALA A 162 -15.70 13.67 8.13
N CYS A 163 -15.17 12.69 7.39
CA CYS A 163 -15.30 12.65 5.94
C CYS A 163 -16.70 12.13 5.52
N PRO A 164 -17.48 12.88 4.71
CA PRO A 164 -18.81 12.44 4.25
C PRO A 164 -18.75 11.36 3.15
N ILE A 165 -17.63 11.27 2.42
CA ILE A 165 -17.46 10.32 1.31
C ILE A 165 -17.36 8.88 1.83
N ARG A 166 -16.57 8.66 2.89
CA ARG A 166 -16.36 7.33 3.49
C ARG A 166 -15.87 6.28 2.48
N CYS A 167 -14.84 6.61 1.71
CA CYS A 167 -14.34 5.77 0.62
C CYS A 167 -13.56 4.51 1.06
N LYS A 168 -13.18 4.37 2.34
CA LYS A 168 -12.24 3.33 2.78
C LYS A 168 -12.89 1.95 2.74
N ARG A 169 -12.21 1.00 2.11
CA ARG A 169 -12.64 -0.40 2.05
C ARG A 169 -12.12 -1.17 3.27
N VAL A 170 -12.93 -2.09 3.76
CA VAL A 170 -12.55 -3.08 4.78
C VAL A 170 -12.83 -4.44 4.18
N VAL A 171 -11.81 -5.27 4.09
CA VAL A 171 -11.87 -6.63 3.51
C VAL A 171 -11.57 -7.65 4.58
N GLU A 172 -12.12 -8.84 4.44
CA GLU A 172 -11.85 -9.96 5.34
C GLU A 172 -11.87 -11.25 4.52
N ILE A 173 -10.93 -12.14 4.81
CA ILE A 173 -10.83 -13.44 4.17
C ILE A 173 -10.57 -14.45 5.27
N ASN A 174 -11.37 -15.52 5.28
CA ASN A 174 -11.31 -16.59 6.27
C ASN A 174 -11.34 -17.95 5.56
N GLU A 175 -10.31 -18.24 4.76
CA GLU A 175 -10.18 -19.50 4.01
C GLU A 175 -9.01 -20.32 4.55
N PRO A 176 -9.04 -21.66 4.40
CA PRO A 176 -7.89 -22.50 4.74
C PRO A 176 -6.63 -22.03 4.01
N GLY A 177 -5.55 -21.74 4.75
CA GLY A 177 -4.29 -21.25 4.19
C GLY A 177 -4.26 -19.77 3.81
N LEU A 178 -5.39 -19.05 3.83
CA LEU A 178 -5.44 -17.63 3.45
C LEU A 178 -6.39 -16.85 4.36
N LYS A 179 -5.79 -16.02 5.23
CA LYS A 179 -6.51 -15.13 6.14
C LYS A 179 -6.08 -13.69 5.95
N VAL A 180 -7.05 -12.77 5.91
CA VAL A 180 -6.83 -11.32 5.86
C VAL A 180 -7.61 -10.66 6.98
N ASP A 181 -6.90 -9.98 7.86
CA ASP A 181 -7.48 -9.28 9.00
C ASP A 181 -8.09 -7.92 8.57
N PRO A 182 -9.40 -7.68 8.81
CA PRO A 182 -10.07 -6.43 8.46
C PRO A 182 -9.51 -5.18 9.15
N ALA A 183 -8.67 -5.32 10.18
CA ALA A 183 -7.99 -4.20 10.82
C ALA A 183 -7.10 -3.42 9.84
N TYR A 184 -6.51 -4.09 8.85
CA TYR A 184 -5.58 -3.51 7.88
C TYR A 184 -6.23 -2.88 6.65
N GLY A 185 -7.57 -2.79 6.63
CA GLY A 185 -8.31 -2.26 5.49
C GLY A 185 -8.17 -3.11 4.23
N GLY A 186 -8.64 -2.60 3.10
CA GLY A 186 -8.53 -3.27 1.80
C GLY A 186 -7.66 -2.53 0.81
N PRO A 187 -7.18 -3.22 -0.24
CA PRO A 187 -6.34 -2.61 -1.25
C PRO A 187 -7.12 -1.53 -2.02
N GLU A 188 -6.50 -0.36 -2.13
CA GLU A 188 -6.94 0.75 -3.00
C GLU A 188 -6.54 0.47 -4.45
N TYR A 189 -7.04 1.23 -5.42
CA TYR A 189 -6.71 1.08 -6.86
C TYR A 189 -5.22 0.85 -7.14
N GLU A 190 -4.37 1.76 -6.65
CA GLU A 190 -2.92 1.68 -6.83
C GLU A 190 -2.35 0.34 -6.33
N THR A 191 -2.88 -0.17 -5.22
CA THR A 191 -2.46 -1.45 -4.63
C THR A 191 -2.97 -2.63 -5.43
N ILE A 192 -4.22 -2.57 -5.91
CA ILE A 192 -4.80 -3.60 -6.78
C ILE A 192 -3.98 -3.76 -8.05
N THR A 193 -3.60 -2.65 -8.69
CA THR A 193 -2.86 -2.70 -9.95
C THR A 193 -1.39 -3.05 -9.72
N SER A 194 -0.71 -2.44 -8.73
CA SER A 194 0.72 -2.71 -8.47
C SER A 194 1.02 -4.12 -7.97
N LEU A 195 0.18 -4.68 -7.09
CA LEU A 195 0.33 -6.06 -6.57
C LEU A 195 -0.52 -7.07 -7.35
N GLY A 196 -1.29 -6.61 -8.34
CA GLY A 196 -2.10 -7.44 -9.22
C GLY A 196 -1.53 -7.47 -10.63
N SER A 197 -2.12 -6.72 -11.55
CA SER A 197 -1.81 -6.79 -12.98
C SER A 197 -0.35 -6.50 -13.32
N ILE A 198 0.31 -5.59 -12.60
CA ILE A 198 1.76 -5.34 -12.75
C ILE A 198 2.58 -6.60 -12.48
N CYS A 199 2.17 -7.44 -11.51
CA CYS A 199 2.76 -8.73 -11.21
C CYS A 199 2.12 -9.90 -11.99
N GLY A 200 1.17 -9.63 -12.90
CA GLY A 200 0.42 -10.66 -13.64
C GLY A 200 -0.60 -11.44 -12.80
N ILE A 201 -1.06 -10.88 -11.69
CA ILE A 201 -1.93 -11.54 -10.71
C ILE A 201 -3.35 -10.96 -10.78
N SER A 202 -4.35 -11.84 -10.93
CA SER A 202 -5.78 -11.45 -10.97
C SER A 202 -6.59 -11.92 -9.75
N ASP A 203 -5.92 -12.44 -8.71
CA ASP A 203 -6.56 -13.01 -7.52
C ASP A 203 -6.65 -11.96 -6.41
N LEU A 204 -7.82 -11.32 -6.29
CA LEU A 204 -8.08 -10.28 -5.30
C LEU A 204 -7.83 -10.72 -3.85
N LYS A 205 -7.94 -12.02 -3.54
CA LYS A 205 -7.70 -12.53 -2.19
C LYS A 205 -6.22 -12.46 -1.82
N TYR A 206 -5.35 -12.83 -2.75
CA TYR A 206 -3.91 -12.72 -2.58
C TYR A 206 -3.42 -11.28 -2.64
N ILE A 207 -4.05 -10.43 -3.46
CA ILE A 207 -3.77 -8.99 -3.48
C ILE A 207 -4.16 -8.35 -2.14
N ALA A 208 -5.30 -8.74 -1.56
CA ALA A 208 -5.71 -8.29 -0.22
C ALA A 208 -4.73 -8.76 0.86
N LYS A 209 -4.20 -9.99 0.75
CA LYS A 209 -3.15 -10.48 1.63
C LYS A 209 -1.84 -9.72 1.48
N ALA A 210 -1.43 -9.42 0.26
CA ALA A 210 -0.25 -8.62 -0.04
C ALA A 210 -0.37 -7.20 0.55
N ASN A 211 -1.55 -6.58 0.41
CA ASN A 211 -1.87 -5.31 1.08
C ASN A 211 -1.76 -5.40 2.60
N GLU A 212 -2.31 -6.46 3.23
CA GLU A 212 -2.18 -6.67 4.67
C GLU A 212 -0.71 -6.75 5.11
N LEU A 213 0.13 -7.51 4.39
CA LEU A 213 1.55 -7.63 4.69
C LEU A 213 2.28 -6.29 4.53
N CYS A 214 2.05 -5.55 3.45
CA CYS A 214 2.61 -4.21 3.29
C CYS A 214 2.18 -3.26 4.42
N ASN A 215 0.94 -3.38 4.91
CA ASN A 215 0.43 -2.56 6.01
C ASN A 215 1.01 -2.97 7.39
N LYS A 216 1.21 -4.27 7.60
CA LYS A 216 1.90 -4.84 8.77
C LYS A 216 3.34 -4.37 8.87
N TYR A 217 4.04 -4.40 7.73
CA TYR A 217 5.46 -4.10 7.66
C TYR A 217 5.78 -2.64 7.35
N THR A 218 4.78 -1.83 7.00
CA THR A 218 4.88 -0.44 6.56
C THR A 218 5.71 -0.25 5.29
N MET A 219 5.25 -0.83 4.19
CA MET A 219 5.83 -0.65 2.86
C MET A 219 4.84 0.01 1.90
N ASP A 220 5.36 0.91 1.06
CA ASP A 220 4.63 1.46 -0.08
C ASP A 220 4.21 0.33 -1.03
N THR A 221 2.91 0.14 -1.22
CA THR A 221 2.40 -0.93 -2.09
C THR A 221 2.75 -0.71 -3.55
N ILE A 222 2.81 0.55 -4.00
CA ILE A 222 3.18 0.89 -5.39
C ILE A 222 4.61 0.43 -5.65
N SER A 223 5.55 0.92 -4.83
CA SER A 223 6.97 0.61 -4.99
C SER A 223 7.25 -0.87 -4.72
N ALA A 224 6.60 -1.49 -3.73
CA ALA A 224 6.74 -2.92 -3.48
C ALA A 224 6.31 -3.76 -4.70
N GLY A 225 5.12 -3.50 -5.27
CA GLY A 225 4.64 -4.22 -6.45
C GLY A 225 5.52 -4.01 -7.68
N MET A 226 5.93 -2.77 -7.93
CA MET A 226 6.81 -2.42 -9.05
C MET A 226 8.20 -3.06 -8.93
N VAL A 227 8.80 -3.07 -7.74
CA VAL A 227 10.10 -3.72 -7.51
C VAL A 227 10.01 -5.24 -7.66
N ILE A 228 8.91 -5.85 -7.19
CA ILE A 228 8.67 -7.29 -7.37
C ILE A 228 8.46 -7.62 -8.84
N ALA A 229 7.67 -6.84 -9.57
CA ALA A 229 7.46 -7.04 -11.00
C ALA A 229 8.73 -6.84 -11.83
N PHE A 230 9.57 -5.85 -11.47
CA PHE A 230 10.90 -5.70 -12.03
C PHE A 230 11.76 -6.95 -11.81
N ALA A 231 11.73 -7.52 -10.60
CA ALA A 231 12.46 -8.75 -10.31
C ALA A 231 11.88 -9.97 -11.06
N MET A 232 10.55 -10.03 -11.26
CA MET A 232 9.90 -11.03 -12.11
C MET A 232 10.35 -10.91 -13.57
N GLN A 233 10.45 -9.69 -14.11
CA GLN A 233 10.98 -9.45 -15.45
C GLN A 233 12.45 -9.90 -15.54
N CYS A 234 13.29 -9.52 -14.56
CA CYS A 234 14.69 -9.96 -14.53
C CYS A 234 14.83 -11.48 -14.47
N TYR A 235 13.92 -12.17 -13.77
CA TYR A 235 13.89 -13.63 -13.71
C TYR A 235 13.49 -14.24 -15.06
N GLN A 236 12.44 -13.71 -15.69
CA GLN A 236 11.98 -14.14 -17.02
C GLN A 236 13.08 -13.98 -18.08
N GLU A 237 13.85 -12.89 -18.03
CA GLU A 237 14.94 -12.59 -18.96
C GLU A 237 16.27 -13.28 -18.58
N GLY A 238 16.28 -14.12 -17.55
CA GLY A 238 17.46 -14.88 -17.11
C GLY A 238 18.55 -14.04 -16.43
N LEU A 239 18.26 -12.79 -16.06
CA LEU A 239 19.18 -11.94 -15.30
C LEU A 239 19.27 -12.35 -13.83
N LEU A 240 18.14 -12.82 -13.28
CA LEU A 240 18.03 -13.48 -11.99
C LEU A 240 17.68 -14.96 -12.19
N THR A 241 18.29 -15.83 -11.38
CA THR A 241 18.07 -17.27 -11.43
C THR A 241 17.33 -17.76 -10.18
N LYS A 242 16.86 -19.02 -10.21
CA LYS A 242 16.27 -19.68 -9.04
C LYS A 242 17.22 -19.74 -7.85
N LYS A 243 18.53 -19.69 -8.08
CA LYS A 243 19.53 -19.61 -7.01
C LYS A 243 19.53 -18.23 -6.35
N ASP A 244 19.49 -17.16 -7.15
CA ASP A 244 19.50 -15.78 -6.66
C ASP A 244 18.25 -15.45 -5.83
N THR A 245 17.12 -16.08 -6.17
CA THR A 245 15.84 -15.92 -5.45
C THR A 245 15.70 -16.83 -4.23
N GLY A 246 16.72 -17.62 -3.88
CA GLY A 246 16.67 -18.57 -2.77
C GLY A 246 15.65 -19.70 -2.98
N GLY A 247 15.46 -20.13 -4.23
CA GLY A 247 14.54 -21.21 -4.61
C GLY A 247 13.14 -20.75 -5.00
N ILE A 248 12.82 -19.45 -4.88
CA ILE A 248 11.52 -18.90 -5.25
C ILE A 248 11.42 -18.78 -6.78
N GLU A 249 10.39 -19.38 -7.37
CA GLU A 249 10.09 -19.24 -8.79
C GLU A 249 9.41 -17.89 -9.04
N LEU A 250 10.21 -16.87 -9.31
CA LEU A 250 9.77 -15.48 -9.41
C LEU A 250 9.23 -15.16 -10.81
N THR A 251 8.22 -15.90 -11.25
CA THR A 251 7.51 -15.68 -12.53
C THR A 251 6.30 -14.78 -12.35
N PHE A 252 5.91 -14.06 -13.42
CA PHE A 252 4.63 -13.34 -13.43
C PHE A 252 3.46 -14.30 -13.18
N GLY A 253 2.45 -13.82 -12.43
CA GLY A 253 1.31 -14.62 -12.01
C GLY A 253 1.57 -15.48 -10.77
N ASN A 254 2.82 -15.61 -10.29
CA ASN A 254 3.11 -16.36 -9.08
C ASN A 254 2.79 -15.55 -7.81
N LYS A 255 1.54 -15.68 -7.35
CA LYS A 255 1.02 -15.00 -6.16
C LYS A 255 1.74 -15.37 -4.85
N GLU A 256 2.19 -16.62 -4.72
CA GLU A 256 2.95 -17.07 -3.55
C GLU A 256 4.36 -16.46 -3.52
N ALA A 257 5.01 -16.38 -4.68
CA ALA A 257 6.30 -15.72 -4.80
C ALA A 257 6.19 -14.23 -4.43
N MET A 258 5.13 -13.54 -4.86
CA MET A 258 4.88 -12.15 -4.46
C MET A 258 4.76 -12.00 -2.94
N LEU A 259 3.93 -12.80 -2.27
CA LEU A 259 3.78 -12.73 -0.81
C LEU A 259 5.11 -12.96 -0.07
N LYS A 260 5.87 -13.98 -0.50
CA LYS A 260 7.20 -14.26 0.05
C LYS A 260 8.15 -13.09 -0.16
N MET A 261 8.17 -12.49 -1.36
CA MET A 261 9.07 -11.37 -1.63
C MET A 261 8.74 -10.13 -0.80
N ILE A 262 7.47 -9.86 -0.50
CA ILE A 262 7.07 -8.79 0.42
C ILE A 262 7.72 -9.00 1.80
N GLU A 263 7.63 -10.20 2.36
CA GLU A 263 8.28 -10.54 3.64
C GLU A 263 9.80 -10.39 3.56
N LYS A 264 10.44 -10.97 2.53
CA LYS A 264 11.90 -10.89 2.37
C LYS A 264 12.41 -9.46 2.19
N ILE A 265 11.65 -8.60 1.51
CA ILE A 265 11.99 -7.17 1.37
C ILE A 265 11.89 -6.45 2.72
N ALA A 266 10.78 -6.64 3.44
CA ALA A 266 10.56 -6.02 4.74
C ALA A 266 11.67 -6.38 5.75
N HIS A 267 12.17 -7.60 5.68
CA HIS A 267 13.20 -8.13 6.57
C HIS A 267 14.63 -8.09 5.99
N ARG A 268 14.81 -7.56 4.78
CA ARG A 268 16.10 -7.51 4.06
C ARG A 268 16.83 -8.86 4.01
N GLU A 269 16.13 -9.89 3.56
CA GLU A 269 16.69 -11.23 3.50
C GLU A 269 16.97 -11.67 2.07
N GLY A 270 18.18 -12.18 1.80
CA GLY A 270 18.56 -12.66 0.47
C GLY A 270 18.33 -11.59 -0.60
N LEU A 271 17.64 -11.96 -1.69
CA LEU A 271 17.25 -11.00 -2.73
C LEU A 271 16.44 -9.80 -2.19
N GLY A 272 15.70 -9.99 -1.09
CA GLY A 272 14.93 -8.94 -0.45
C GLY A 272 15.78 -7.77 0.05
N ASP A 273 17.03 -8.00 0.48
CA ASP A 273 17.92 -6.89 0.86
C ASP A 273 18.23 -6.00 -0.35
N LEU A 274 18.52 -6.60 -1.49
CA LEU A 274 18.75 -5.85 -2.71
C LEU A 274 17.50 -5.10 -3.16
N LEU A 275 16.36 -5.77 -3.18
CA LEU A 275 15.10 -5.16 -3.63
C LEU A 275 14.58 -4.09 -2.66
N SER A 276 14.94 -4.13 -1.37
CA SER A 276 14.62 -3.08 -0.40
C SER A 276 15.18 -1.69 -0.77
N GLN A 277 16.13 -1.65 -1.71
CA GLN A 277 16.79 -0.46 -2.20
C GLN A 277 15.99 0.29 -3.27
N GLY A 278 14.87 -0.27 -3.75
CA GLY A 278 14.11 0.25 -4.89
C GLY A 278 14.67 -0.23 -6.22
N SER A 279 13.86 -0.14 -7.29
CA SER A 279 14.18 -0.70 -8.61
C SER A 279 15.42 -0.07 -9.22
N TYR A 280 15.59 1.25 -9.05
CA TYR A 280 16.74 2.00 -9.58
C TYR A 280 18.09 1.44 -9.11
N PHE A 281 18.25 1.27 -7.80
CA PHE A 281 19.50 0.77 -7.22
C PHE A 281 19.63 -0.74 -7.39
N ALA A 282 18.52 -1.47 -7.35
CA ALA A 282 18.53 -2.91 -7.61
C ALA A 282 19.02 -3.22 -9.03
N ALA A 283 18.54 -2.49 -10.04
CA ALA A 283 18.95 -2.65 -11.43
C ALA A 283 20.45 -2.42 -11.62
N GLN A 284 21.02 -1.35 -11.05
CA GLN A 284 22.47 -1.08 -11.11
C GLN A 284 23.31 -2.22 -10.53
N LYS A 285 22.82 -2.86 -9.47
CA LYS A 285 23.54 -3.97 -8.81
C LYS A 285 23.38 -5.28 -9.55
N ILE A 286 22.21 -5.56 -10.11
CA ILE A 286 21.97 -6.73 -10.97
C ILE A 286 22.80 -6.61 -12.25
N GLY A 287 22.88 -5.40 -12.81
CA GLY A 287 23.56 -5.12 -14.07
C GLY A 287 22.93 -5.89 -15.23
N LYS A 288 23.76 -6.28 -16.20
CA LYS A 288 23.34 -7.09 -17.37
C LYS A 288 22.18 -6.47 -18.18
N GLY A 289 22.03 -5.14 -18.13
CA GLY A 289 20.96 -4.43 -18.83
C GLY A 289 19.62 -4.41 -18.08
N ALA A 290 19.58 -4.78 -16.80
CA ALA A 290 18.39 -4.71 -15.96
C ALA A 290 17.78 -3.29 -15.89
N GLU A 291 18.59 -2.25 -16.12
CA GLU A 291 18.16 -0.85 -16.19
C GLU A 291 17.10 -0.59 -17.27
N LYS A 292 16.95 -1.49 -18.26
CA LYS A 292 15.90 -1.40 -19.28
C LYS A 292 14.51 -1.75 -18.74
N PHE A 293 14.42 -2.40 -17.58
CA PHE A 293 13.18 -2.92 -17.02
C PHE A 293 12.64 -2.10 -15.84
N ILE A 294 13.26 -0.96 -15.51
CA ILE A 294 12.79 -0.10 -14.42
C ILE A 294 11.89 1.01 -14.95
N HIS A 295 10.81 1.27 -14.23
CA HIS A 295 9.85 2.33 -14.56
C HIS A 295 9.76 3.29 -13.37
N GLN A 296 10.61 4.32 -13.41
CA GLN A 296 10.79 5.26 -12.30
C GLN A 296 11.09 6.67 -12.82
N VAL A 297 10.79 7.67 -12.00
CA VAL A 297 11.23 9.05 -12.19
C VAL A 297 11.93 9.53 -10.91
N LYS A 298 13.17 10.04 -11.04
CA LYS A 298 14.00 10.53 -9.91
C LYS A 298 14.20 9.49 -8.79
N GLY A 299 14.30 8.23 -9.14
CA GLY A 299 14.51 7.10 -8.24
C GLY A 299 13.24 6.53 -7.61
N GLN A 300 12.05 7.06 -7.95
CA GLN A 300 10.77 6.60 -7.42
C GLN A 300 9.95 5.89 -8.48
N GLU A 301 9.45 4.69 -8.17
CA GLU A 301 8.59 3.90 -9.05
C GLU A 301 7.33 4.69 -9.46
N ILE A 302 6.94 4.59 -10.73
CA ILE A 302 5.78 5.33 -11.25
C ILE A 302 4.46 4.77 -10.68
N PRO A 303 3.44 5.63 -10.43
CA PRO A 303 2.11 5.19 -10.02
C PRO A 303 1.35 4.56 -11.19
N MET A 304 0.19 3.96 -10.92
CA MET A 304 -0.55 3.11 -11.86
C MET A 304 -1.32 3.87 -12.95
N HIS A 305 -0.82 5.01 -13.40
CA HIS A 305 -1.47 5.85 -14.40
C HIS A 305 -0.67 5.92 -15.70
N ASP A 306 -1.22 5.38 -16.79
CA ASP A 306 -0.52 5.32 -18.08
C ASP A 306 -0.45 6.72 -18.74
N PRO A 307 0.75 7.33 -18.83
CA PRO A 307 0.89 8.67 -19.40
C PRO A 307 0.69 8.69 -20.92
N ARG A 308 0.77 7.54 -21.59
CA ARG A 308 0.53 7.43 -23.05
C ARG A 308 -0.92 7.67 -23.42
N ILE A 309 -1.84 7.46 -22.47
CA ILE A 309 -3.28 7.67 -22.63
C ILE A 309 -3.75 8.89 -21.83
N LYS A 310 -3.26 9.04 -20.60
CA LYS A 310 -3.57 10.17 -19.72
C LYS A 310 -2.45 11.21 -19.79
N THR A 311 -2.38 11.94 -20.90
CA THR A 311 -1.26 12.83 -21.26
C THR A 311 -0.92 13.91 -20.23
N GLY A 312 -1.86 14.31 -19.37
CA GLY A 312 -1.62 15.26 -18.28
C GLY A 312 -0.88 14.69 -17.05
N VAL A 313 -0.50 13.41 -17.05
CA VAL A 313 0.26 12.77 -15.95
C VAL A 313 1.67 12.30 -16.35
N GLY A 314 2.09 12.57 -17.59
CA GLY A 314 3.39 12.17 -18.13
C GLY A 314 4.53 13.12 -17.79
#